data_AF-A0A9D1H6I8-F1
#
_entry.id   AF-A0A9D1H6I8-F1
#
_cell.length_a   1.000
_cell.length_b   1.000
_cell.length_c   1.000
_cell.angle_alpha   90.00
_cell.angle_beta   90.00
_cell.angle_gamma   90.00
#
_symmetry.space_group_name_H-M   'P 1'
#
loop_
_entity.id
_entity.type
_entity.pdbx_description
1 polymer ?
#
loop_
_entity_poly.entity_id
_entity_poly.type
_entity_poly.pdbx_seq_one_letter_code
_entity_poly.pdbx_strand_id
1 'polypeptide(L)'
;RQPMCGIDAAAFIEEKTGGRLRLGPATLYTILGKFEKVKYIEEIEVEGRKRTYRITEKGREAYREEVERLRRCIADADSEPLH
;
A
#
# COMPACT_ATOMS: atom_id res chain seq x y z
N ARG A 1 12.33 -4.26 -1.50
CA ARG A 1 11.83 -2.88 -1.23
C ARG A 1 12.51 -2.37 0.03
N GLN A 2 13.01 -1.13 0.01
CA GLN A 2 13.63 -0.51 1.20
C GLN A 2 12.55 -0.08 2.21
N PRO A 3 12.85 -0.05 3.52
CA PRO A 3 11.97 0.54 4.53
C PRO A 3 11.74 2.03 4.25
N MET A 4 10.57 2.54 4.62
CA MET A 4 10.21 3.94 4.42
C MET A 4 9.54 4.50 5.66
N CYS A 5 9.73 5.79 5.93
CA CYS A 5 8.93 6.45 6.96
C CYS A 5 7.52 6.75 6.43
N GLY A 6 6.56 6.97 7.33
CA GLY A 6 5.18 7.24 6.95
C GLY A 6 5.03 8.39 5.94
N ILE A 7 5.77 9.49 6.11
CA ILE A 7 5.72 10.65 5.21
C ILE A 7 6.28 10.31 3.83
N ASP A 8 7.42 9.61 3.78
CA ASP A 8 8.04 9.18 2.51
C ASP A 8 7.11 8.26 1.72
N ALA A 9 6.31 7.44 2.41
CA ALA A 9 5.33 6.57 1.77
C ALA A 9 4.23 7.35 1.03
N ALA A 10 3.75 8.48 1.57
CA ALA A 10 2.75 9.30 0.89
C ALA A 10 3.32 9.94 -0.38
N ALA A 11 4.51 10.53 -0.29
CA ALA A 11 5.19 11.13 -1.44
C ALA A 11 5.46 10.09 -2.54
N PHE A 12 5.97 8.91 -2.16
CA PHE A 12 6.18 7.79 -3.07
C PHE A 12 4.90 7.36 -3.79
N ILE A 13 3.77 7.29 -3.08
CA ILE A 13 2.48 6.90 -3.67
C ILE A 13 1.99 7.95 -4.67
N GLU A 14 2.11 9.23 -4.34
CA GLU A 14 1.74 10.31 -5.24
C GLU A 14 2.57 10.26 -6.54
N GLU A 15 3.90 10.17 -6.41
CA GLU A 15 4.80 10.07 -7.55
C GLU A 15 4.50 8.82 -8.40
N LYS A 16 4.39 7.65 -7.75
CA LYS A 16 4.15 6.38 -8.44
C LYS A 16 2.83 6.34 -9.18
N THR A 17 1.82 7.07 -8.69
CA THR A 17 0.50 7.14 -9.32
C THR A 17 0.36 8.29 -10.31
N GLY A 18 1.39 9.12 -10.48
CA GLY A 18 1.31 10.33 -11.31
C GLY A 18 0.27 11.31 -10.79
N GLY A 19 0.15 11.44 -9.48
CA GLY A 19 -0.80 12.36 -8.82
C GLY A 19 -2.24 11.87 -8.74
N ARG A 20 -2.60 10.72 -9.34
CA ARG A 20 -3.98 10.18 -9.29
C ARG A 20 -4.41 9.82 -7.87
N LEU A 21 -3.46 9.48 -6.99
CA LEU A 21 -3.73 9.18 -5.59
C LEU A 21 -2.88 10.06 -4.68
N ARG A 22 -3.56 10.87 -3.86
CA ARG A 22 -2.94 11.70 -2.81
C ARG A 22 -3.48 11.28 -1.46
N LEU A 23 -2.61 10.83 -0.57
CA LEU A 23 -3.00 10.42 0.77
C LEU A 23 -2.73 11.54 1.77
N GLY A 24 -3.79 12.10 2.34
CA GLY A 24 -3.67 13.01 3.48
C GLY A 24 -3.15 12.28 4.73
N PRO A 25 -2.56 13.00 5.71
CA PRO A 25 -1.95 12.39 6.90
C PRO A 25 -2.90 11.46 7.66
N ALA A 26 -4.15 11.86 7.90
CA ALA A 26 -5.12 11.04 8.63
C ALA A 26 -5.39 9.69 7.95
N THR A 27 -5.60 9.70 6.62
CA THR A 27 -5.84 8.48 5.83
C THR A 27 -4.60 7.61 5.79
N LEU A 28 -3.42 8.20 5.60
CA LEU A 28 -2.15 7.49 5.59
C LEU A 28 -1.91 6.72 6.88
N TYR A 29 -1.99 7.40 8.03
CA TYR A 29 -1.77 6.75 9.33
C TYR A 29 -2.84 5.71 9.65
N THR A 30 -4.08 5.92 9.21
CA THR A 30 -5.14 4.90 9.32
C THR A 30 -4.79 3.65 8.53
N ILE A 31 -4.28 3.79 7.31
CA ILE A 31 -3.87 2.65 6.47
C ILE A 31 -2.65 1.94 7.07
N LEU A 32 -1.63 2.68 7.50
CA LEU A 32 -0.43 2.13 8.13
C LEU A 32 -0.80 1.31 9.38
N GLY A 33 -1.62 1.86 10.27
CA GLY A 33 -2.09 1.13 11.46
C GLY A 33 -2.91 -0.12 11.12
N LYS A 34 -3.74 -0.09 10.08
CA LYS A 34 -4.46 -1.28 9.60
C LYS A 34 -3.50 -2.34 9.06
N PHE A 35 -2.55 -1.96 8.23
CA PHE A 35 -1.56 -2.87 7.64
C PHE A 35 -0.64 -3.49 8.68
N GLU A 36 -0.26 -2.72 9.70
CA GLU A 36 0.50 -3.22 10.83
C GLU A 36 -0.31 -4.21 11.67
N LYS A 37 -1.58 -3.89 11.96
CA LYS A 37 -2.49 -4.77 12.71
C LYS A 37 -2.66 -6.14 12.04
N VAL A 38 -2.77 -6.18 10.71
CA VAL A 38 -2.88 -7.43 9.95
C VAL A 38 -1.53 -8.05 9.57
N LYS A 39 -0.42 -7.45 10.02
CA LYS A 39 0.97 -7.90 9.83
C LYS A 39 1.46 -7.88 8.39
N TYR A 40 0.94 -6.99 7.55
CA TYR A 40 1.49 -6.74 6.21
C TYR A 40 2.74 -5.87 6.25
N ILE A 41 2.81 -4.97 7.23
CA ILE A 41 4.02 -4.21 7.55
C ILE A 41 4.36 -4.40 9.01
N GLU A 42 5.60 -4.08 9.36
CA GLU A 42 6.11 -4.01 10.72
C GLU A 42 6.86 -2.70 10.92
N GLU A 43 6.67 -2.09 12.08
CA GLU A 43 7.51 -0.99 12.56
C GLU A 43 8.91 -1.54 12.90
N ILE A 44 9.94 -0.94 12.34
CA ILE A 44 11.34 -1.35 12.57
C ILE A 44 12.17 -0.30 13.29
N GLU A 45 11.69 0.95 13.34
CA GLU A 45 12.41 2.06 13.98
C GLU A 45 11.47 3.19 14.40
N VAL A 46 11.82 3.80 15.54
CA VAL A 46 11.11 4.89 16.19
C VAL A 46 12.07 6.03 16.52
N GLU A 47 11.85 7.19 15.91
CA GLU A 47 12.59 8.42 16.19
C GLU A 47 11.61 9.54 16.56
N GLY A 48 11.33 9.71 17.86
CA GLY A 48 10.30 10.65 18.33
C GLY A 48 8.91 10.30 17.78
N ARG A 49 8.36 11.16 16.91
CA ARG A 49 7.08 10.94 16.22
C ARG A 49 7.23 10.24 14.86
N LYS A 50 8.46 10.12 14.33
CA LYS A 50 8.74 9.43 13.08
C LYS A 50 8.75 7.92 13.32
N ARG A 51 8.08 7.19 12.43
CA ARG A 51 8.00 5.73 12.41
C ARG A 51 8.46 5.23 11.05
N THR A 52 9.33 4.23 11.04
CA THR A 52 9.83 3.57 9.83
C THR A 52 9.25 2.17 9.75
N TYR A 53 8.69 1.83 8.59
CA TYR A 53 8.04 0.54 8.36
C TYR A 53 8.74 -0.26 7.27
N ARG A 54 8.67 -1.60 7.41
CA ARG A 54 9.09 -2.55 6.38
C ARG A 54 7.92 -3.48 6.04
N ILE A 55 7.84 -3.89 4.78
CA ILE A 55 6.89 -4.93 4.34
C ILE A 55 7.35 -6.32 4.80
N THR A 56 6.43 -7.09 5.39
CA THR A 56 6.67 -8.47 5.83
C THR A 56 6.53 -9.45 4.66
N GLU A 57 6.82 -10.75 4.87
CA GLU A 57 6.51 -11.75 3.83
C GLU A 57 5.01 -11.89 3.62
N LYS A 58 4.22 -11.91 4.70
CA LYS A 58 2.75 -11.92 4.62
C LYS A 58 2.21 -10.74 3.81
N GLY A 59 2.78 -9.54 3.99
CA GLY A 59 2.40 -8.38 3.20
C GLY A 59 2.79 -8.49 1.73
N ARG A 60 3.94 -9.11 1.42
CA ARG A 60 4.35 -9.39 0.03
C ARG A 60 3.42 -10.39 -0.63
N GLU A 61 3.03 -11.45 0.07
CA GLU A 61 2.08 -12.44 -0.41
C GLU A 61 0.71 -11.83 -0.69
N ALA A 62 0.12 -11.13 0.28
CA ALA A 62 -1.15 -10.44 0.11
C ALA A 62 -1.12 -9.42 -1.06
N TYR A 63 0.01 -8.73 -1.26
CA TYR A 63 0.17 -7.84 -2.40
C TYR A 63 0.16 -8.60 -3.74
N ARG A 64 0.82 -9.76 -3.83
CA ARG A 64 0.78 -10.59 -5.04
C ARG A 64 -0.63 -11.09 -5.32
N GLU A 65 -1.33 -11.59 -4.31
CA GLU A 65 -2.71 -12.06 -4.42
C GLU A 65 -3.65 -10.95 -4.91
N GLU A 66 -3.50 -9.73 -4.37
CA GLU A 66 -4.34 -8.60 -4.75
C GLU A 66 -4.06 -8.13 -6.19
N VAL A 67 -2.81 -8.16 -6.63
CA VAL A 67 -2.46 -7.89 -8.04
C VAL A 67 -3.15 -8.90 -8.97
N GLU A 68 -3.11 -10.19 -8.63
CA GLU A 68 -3.81 -11.22 -9.41
C GLU A 68 -5.33 -11.05 -9.37
N ARG A 69 -5.90 -10.67 -8.23
CA ARG A 69 -7.33 -10.39 -8.11
C ARG A 69 -7.74 -9.22 -9.00
N LEU A 70 -6.99 -8.12 -8.99
CA LEU A 70 -7.27 -6.94 -9.82
C LEU A 70 -7.12 -7.23 -11.32
N ARG A 71 -6.13 -8.04 -11.71
CA ARG A 71 -5.99 -8.51 -13.10
C ARG A 71 -7.19 -9.31 -13.56
N ARG A 72 -7.72 -10.21 -12.71
CA ARG A 72 -8.96 -10.94 -13.01
C ARG A 72 -10.15 -9.99 -13.17
N CYS A 73 -10.32 -9.01 -12.26
CA CYS A 73 -11.41 -8.04 -12.40
C CYS A 73 -11.37 -7.27 -13.73
N ILE A 74 -10.17 -6.93 -14.22
CA ILE A 74 -10.03 -6.29 -15.53
C ILE A 74 -10.38 -7.27 -16.66
N ALA A 75 -9.86 -8.51 -16.61
CA ALA A 75 -10.15 -9.52 -17.61
C ALA A 75 -11.65 -9.87 -17.69
N ASP A 76 -12.32 -9.97 -16.55
CA ASP A 76 -13.77 -10.20 -16.47
C ASP A 76 -14.51 -9.02 -17.14
N ALA A 77 -14.16 -7.77 -16.79
CA ALA A 77 -14.76 -6.57 -17.36
C ALA A 77 -14.53 -6.43 -18.88
N ASP A 78 -13.35 -6.80 -19.38
CA ASP A 78 -13.02 -6.78 -20.81
C ASP A 78 -13.73 -7.90 -21.60
N SER A 79 -14.11 -8.99 -20.93
CA SER A 79 -14.80 -10.13 -21.55
C SER A 79 -16.31 -9.92 -21.71
N GLU A 80 -16.88 -8.92 -21.03
CA GLU A 80 -18.27 -8.54 -21.19
C GLU A 80 -18.45 -7.77 -22.51
N PRO A 81 -19.32 -8.22 -23.43
CA PRO A 81 -19.60 -7.46 -24.63
C PRO A 81 -20.18 -6.11 -24.25
N LEU A 82 -19.52 -5.04 -24.69
CA LEU A 82 -20.08 -3.67 -24.65
C LEU A 82 -21.48 -3.73 -25.26
N HIS A 83 -22.50 -3.40 -24.45
CA HIS A 83 -23.88 -3.31 -24.89
C HIS A 83 -24.03 -2.50 -26.19
#